data_AF-A0A0J7JUA9-F1
#
_entry.id   AF-A0A0J7JUA9-F1
#
_cell.length_a   1.000
_cell.length_b   1.000
_cell.length_c   1.000
_cell.angle_alpha   90.00
_cell.angle_beta   90.00
_cell.angle_gamma   90.00
#
_symmetry.space_group_name_H-M   'P 1'
#
loop_
_entity.id
_entity.type
_entity.pdbx_description
1 polymer ?
#
loop_
_entity_poly.entity_id
_entity_poly.type
_entity_poly.pdbx_seq_one_letter_code
_entity_poly.pdbx_strand_id
1 'polypeptide(L)'
;MAKEAEEEEERKERETLDFLIKPAMSRSYKQFLDRIRDKEDEFENATISNLEAMVSEKATNLFEVAVGSGTMKGSFTKRTREAAADICAAATVLALKAQSPKEVPLNKQLEDIRRQMQQLRLENQQLRQMLEERK
;
A
#
# COMPACT_ATOMS: atom_id res chain seq x y z
N MET A 1 -7.94 -39.84 -19.48
CA MET A 1 -7.17 -38.81 -20.23
C MET A 1 -7.78 -37.42 -20.09
N ALA A 2 -8.91 -37.06 -20.75
CA ALA A 2 -9.46 -35.69 -20.64
C ALA A 2 -9.97 -35.33 -19.22
N LYS A 3 -10.67 -36.26 -18.55
CA LYS A 3 -11.19 -36.04 -17.18
C LYS A 3 -10.12 -35.99 -16.09
N GLU A 4 -9.02 -36.71 -16.26
CA GLU A 4 -7.91 -36.73 -15.29
C GLU A 4 -7.09 -35.43 -15.36
N ALA A 5 -6.94 -34.85 -16.56
CA ALA A 5 -6.30 -33.55 -16.73
C ALA A 5 -7.13 -32.43 -16.09
N GLU A 6 -8.46 -32.48 -16.25
CA GLU A 6 -9.41 -31.52 -15.68
C GLU A 6 -9.46 -31.61 -14.13
N GLU A 7 -9.47 -32.82 -13.56
CA GLU A 7 -9.36 -33.01 -12.10
C GLU A 7 -8.01 -32.57 -11.53
N GLU A 8 -6.91 -32.75 -12.27
CA GLU A 8 -5.59 -32.31 -11.83
C GLU A 8 -5.43 -30.78 -11.89
N GLU A 9 -6.10 -30.13 -12.85
CA GLU A 9 -6.13 -28.67 -12.98
C GLU A 9 -7.00 -28.03 -11.89
N GLU A 10 -8.19 -28.57 -11.61
CA GLU A 10 -9.02 -28.14 -10.48
C GLU A 10 -8.31 -28.34 -9.13
N ARG A 11 -7.57 -29.44 -8.97
CA ARG A 11 -6.79 -29.68 -7.75
C ARG A 11 -5.68 -28.64 -7.60
N LYS A 12 -4.98 -28.32 -8.69
CA LYS A 12 -3.95 -27.26 -8.71
C LYS A 12 -4.55 -25.89 -8.44
N GLU A 13 -5.71 -25.55 -8.98
CA GLU A 13 -6.40 -24.29 -8.68
C GLU A 13 -6.79 -24.20 -7.20
N ARG A 14 -7.39 -25.25 -6.63
CA ARG A 14 -7.72 -25.28 -5.20
C ARG A 14 -6.46 -25.21 -4.32
N GLU A 15 -5.40 -25.92 -4.68
CA GLU A 15 -4.13 -25.86 -3.96
C GLU A 15 -3.46 -24.48 -4.07
N THR A 16 -3.64 -23.77 -5.18
CA THR A 16 -3.06 -22.42 -5.38
C THR A 16 -3.88 -21.34 -4.69
N LEU A 17 -5.20 -21.53 -4.56
CA LEU A 17 -6.13 -20.60 -3.93
C LEU A 17 -6.29 -20.84 -2.42
N ASP A 18 -5.81 -21.98 -1.89
CA ASP A 18 -5.82 -22.27 -0.47
C ASP A 18 -4.77 -21.43 0.27
N PHE A 19 -5.24 -20.40 0.99
CA PHE A 19 -4.42 -19.50 1.79
C PHE A 19 -3.63 -20.21 2.91
N LEU A 20 -3.98 -21.46 3.26
CA LEU A 20 -3.26 -22.26 4.24
C LEU A 20 -2.03 -22.96 3.64
N ILE A 21 -1.97 -23.13 2.32
CA ILE A 21 -0.82 -23.72 1.64
C ILE A 21 0.25 -22.65 1.49
N LYS A 22 1.17 -22.63 2.46
CA LYS A 22 2.35 -21.77 2.38
C LYS A 22 3.22 -22.24 1.21
N PRO A 23 3.61 -21.34 0.28
CA PRO A 23 4.56 -21.69 -0.77
C PRO A 23 5.81 -22.30 -0.15
N ALA A 24 6.32 -23.38 -0.74
CA ALA A 24 7.59 -23.94 -0.32
C ALA A 24 8.67 -22.84 -0.32
N MET A 25 9.41 -22.71 0.80
CA MET A 25 10.42 -21.66 1.02
C MET A 25 11.68 -21.87 0.17
N SER A 26 11.51 -21.76 -1.14
CA SER A 26 12.58 -21.79 -2.13
C SER A 26 13.50 -20.57 -1.97
N ARG A 27 14.75 -20.69 -2.46
CA ARG A 27 15.71 -19.58 -2.48
C ARG A 27 15.16 -18.35 -3.20
N SER A 28 14.45 -18.56 -4.32
CA SER A 28 13.82 -17.49 -5.09
C SER A 28 12.67 -16.81 -4.34
N TYR A 29 11.91 -17.56 -3.55
CA TYR A 29 10.82 -16.98 -2.77
C TYR A 29 11.33 -16.18 -1.57
N LYS A 30 12.40 -16.65 -0.91
CA LYS A 30 13.09 -15.85 0.13
C LYS A 30 13.59 -14.52 -0.42
N GLN A 31 14.28 -14.53 -1.56
CA GLN A 31 14.74 -13.31 -2.24
C GLN A 31 13.60 -12.36 -2.62
N PHE A 32 12.43 -12.91 -2.95
CA PHE A 32 11.24 -12.12 -3.23
C PHE A 32 10.70 -11.44 -1.96
N LEU A 33 10.63 -12.16 -0.84
CA LEU A 33 10.21 -11.60 0.45
C LEU A 33 11.18 -10.53 0.98
N ASP A 34 12.49 -10.76 0.85
CA ASP A 34 13.50 -9.78 1.25
C ASP A 34 13.34 -8.49 0.44
N ARG A 35 13.11 -8.61 -0.87
CA ARG A 35 12.83 -7.46 -1.75
C ARG A 35 11.54 -6.71 -1.41
N ILE A 36 10.51 -7.41 -0.92
CA ILE A 36 9.29 -6.74 -0.45
C ILE A 36 9.64 -5.86 0.75
N ARG A 37 10.39 -6.38 1.73
CA ARG A 37 10.79 -5.62 2.92
C ARG A 37 11.64 -4.39 2.57
N ASP A 38 12.63 -4.55 1.70
CA ASP A 38 13.47 -3.44 1.25
C ASP A 38 12.62 -2.30 0.64
N LYS A 39 11.56 -2.65 -0.10
CA LYS A 39 10.63 -1.70 -0.72
C LYS A 39 9.60 -1.13 0.25
N GLU A 40 9.16 -1.91 1.23
CA GLU A 40 8.31 -1.41 2.32
C GLU A 40 9.02 -0.28 3.08
N ASP A 41 10.32 -0.45 3.37
CA ASP A 41 11.15 0.59 3.99
C ASP A 41 11.30 1.82 3.07
N GLU A 42 11.49 1.62 1.77
CA GLU A 42 11.55 2.72 0.79
C GLU A 42 10.23 3.53 0.74
N PHE A 43 9.11 2.84 0.90
CA PHE A 43 7.76 3.39 0.78
C PHE A 43 7.19 3.93 2.09
N GLU A 44 7.87 3.76 3.22
CA GLU A 44 7.41 4.18 4.54
C GLU A 44 6.92 5.64 4.55
N ASN A 45 7.69 6.51 3.90
CA ASN A 45 7.43 7.95 3.83
C ASN A 45 6.70 8.39 2.55
N ALA A 46 6.34 7.47 1.66
CA ALA A 46 5.61 7.79 0.44
C ALA A 46 4.16 8.23 0.77
N THR A 47 3.65 9.19 0.01
CA THR A 47 2.24 9.60 0.12
C THR A 47 1.33 8.51 -0.46
N ILE A 48 0.08 8.45 0.00
CA ILE A 48 -0.93 7.50 -0.52
C ILE A 48 -1.06 7.63 -2.04
N SER A 49 -1.16 8.85 -2.58
CA SER A 49 -1.27 9.07 -4.02
C SER A 49 -0.04 8.60 -4.81
N ASN A 50 1.17 8.70 -4.24
CA ASN A 50 2.36 8.16 -4.87
C ASN A 50 2.34 6.63 -4.90
N LEU A 51 1.87 6.00 -3.83
CA LEU A 51 1.72 4.54 -3.76
C LEU A 51 0.69 4.03 -4.77
N GLU A 52 -0.46 4.70 -4.89
CA GLU A 52 -1.50 4.37 -5.88
C GLU A 52 -0.98 4.49 -7.32
N ALA A 53 -0.25 5.56 -7.63
CA ALA A 53 0.37 5.75 -8.93
C ALA A 53 1.40 4.66 -9.24
N MET A 54 2.25 4.29 -8.28
CA MET A 54 3.22 3.20 -8.45
C MET A 54 2.54 1.84 -8.64
N VAL A 55 1.52 1.50 -7.84
CA VAL A 55 0.77 0.25 -8.00
C VAL A 55 0.18 0.17 -9.41
N SER A 56 -0.41 1.26 -9.89
CA SER A 56 -0.99 1.35 -11.23
C SER A 56 0.07 1.12 -12.32
N GLU A 57 1.22 1.80 -12.23
CA GLU A 57 2.34 1.64 -13.17
C GLU A 57 2.87 0.19 -13.20
N LYS A 58 3.07 -0.41 -12.02
CA LYS A 58 3.58 -1.79 -11.92
C LYS A 58 2.56 -2.82 -12.37
N ALA A 59 1.27 -2.58 -12.16
CA ALA A 59 0.21 -3.42 -12.71
C ALA A 59 0.18 -3.37 -14.23
N THR A 60 0.37 -2.19 -14.83
CA THR A 60 0.53 -2.05 -16.28
C THR A 60 1.76 -2.80 -16.78
N ASN A 61 2.91 -2.69 -16.09
CA ASN A 61 4.11 -3.46 -16.45
C ASN A 61 3.85 -4.98 -16.42
N LEU A 62 3.12 -5.49 -15.44
CA LEU A 62 2.73 -6.91 -15.39
C LEU A 62 1.84 -7.30 -16.58
N PHE A 63 0.85 -6.47 -16.89
CA PHE A 63 -0.05 -6.69 -18.03
C PHE A 63 0.69 -6.69 -19.36
N GLU A 64 1.61 -5.75 -19.59
CA GLU A 64 2.46 -5.70 -20.78
C GLU A 64 3.31 -6.95 -20.93
N VAL A 65 3.89 -7.45 -19.83
CA VAL A 65 4.66 -8.70 -19.87
C VAL A 65 3.76 -9.89 -20.19
N ALA A 66 2.54 -9.96 -19.63
CA ALA A 66 1.58 -11.02 -19.91
C ALA A 66 1.11 -11.02 -21.37
N VAL A 67 0.73 -9.86 -21.90
CA VAL A 67 0.32 -9.68 -23.30
C VAL A 67 1.48 -9.95 -24.28
N GLY A 68 2.70 -9.57 -23.90
CA GLY A 68 3.91 -9.80 -24.70
C GLY A 68 4.46 -11.22 -24.61
N SER A 69 3.94 -12.09 -23.73
CA SER A 69 4.54 -13.41 -23.47
C SER A 69 3.92 -14.54 -24.31
N GLY A 70 4.42 -14.72 -25.54
CA GLY A 70 4.26 -15.99 -26.26
C GLY A 70 5.23 -17.08 -25.78
N THR A 71 6.38 -16.68 -25.21
CA THR A 71 7.38 -17.54 -24.54
C THR A 71 8.21 -16.67 -23.59
N MET A 72 7.89 -16.64 -22.29
CA MET A 72 8.63 -15.80 -21.33
C MET A 72 10.11 -16.20 -21.25
N LYS A 73 10.99 -15.39 -21.84
CA LYS A 73 12.44 -15.46 -21.61
C LYS A 73 12.78 -14.98 -20.19
N GLY A 74 13.89 -15.45 -19.63
CA GLY A 74 14.30 -15.18 -18.24
C GLY A 74 14.35 -13.71 -17.80
N SER A 75 14.52 -12.77 -18.73
CA SER A 75 14.47 -11.33 -18.43
C SER A 75 13.07 -10.82 -18.10
N PHE A 76 12.04 -11.39 -18.73
CA PHE A 76 10.64 -11.02 -18.48
C PHE A 76 10.19 -11.52 -17.11
N THR A 77 10.52 -12.76 -16.77
CA THR A 77 10.23 -13.31 -15.42
C THR A 77 10.89 -12.51 -14.30
N LYS A 78 12.10 -11.95 -14.52
CA LYS A 78 12.72 -11.04 -13.54
C LYS A 78 11.90 -9.75 -13.38
N ARG A 79 11.52 -9.09 -14.48
CA ARG A 79 10.70 -7.86 -14.44
C ARG A 79 9.33 -8.09 -13.79
N THR A 80 8.67 -9.20 -14.12
CA THR A 80 7.40 -9.59 -13.51
C THR A 80 7.55 -9.76 -12.00
N ARG A 81 8.59 -10.47 -11.52
CA ARG A 81 8.83 -10.62 -10.08
C ARG A 81 9.12 -9.28 -9.40
N GLU A 82 9.86 -8.39 -10.06
CA GLU A 82 10.17 -7.07 -9.51
C GLU A 82 8.91 -6.21 -9.37
N ALA A 83 8.08 -6.16 -10.42
CA ALA A 83 6.81 -5.43 -10.41
C ALA A 83 5.80 -6.03 -9.41
N ALA A 84 5.72 -7.36 -9.29
CA ALA A 84 4.89 -8.01 -8.28
C ALA A 84 5.34 -7.66 -6.86
N ALA A 85 6.66 -7.61 -6.59
CA ALA A 85 7.18 -7.21 -5.30
C ALA A 85 6.85 -5.74 -4.96
N ASP A 86 6.97 -4.84 -5.95
CA ASP A 86 6.57 -3.42 -5.78
C ASP A 86 5.11 -3.29 -5.38
N ILE A 87 4.21 -3.99 -6.09
CA ILE A 87 2.77 -3.93 -5.82
C ILE A 87 2.46 -4.47 -4.42
N CYS A 88 3.05 -5.61 -4.06
CA CYS A 88 2.85 -6.18 -2.73
C CYS A 88 3.31 -5.22 -1.62
N ALA A 89 4.52 -4.67 -1.73
CA ALA A 89 5.03 -3.70 -0.76
C ALA A 89 4.14 -2.46 -0.65
N ALA A 90 3.78 -1.84 -1.79
CA ALA A 90 2.93 -0.66 -1.79
C ALA A 90 1.53 -0.93 -1.23
N ALA A 91 0.93 -2.09 -1.54
CA ALA A 91 -0.35 -2.50 -0.97
C ALA A 91 -0.28 -2.74 0.54
N THR A 92 0.80 -3.35 1.05
CA THR A 92 1.02 -3.53 2.49
C THR A 92 1.12 -2.18 3.19
N VAL A 93 1.93 -1.25 2.66
CA VAL A 93 2.10 0.10 3.23
C VAL A 93 0.78 0.86 3.21
N LEU A 94 0.00 0.78 2.12
CA LEU A 94 -1.34 1.35 2.05
C LEU A 94 -2.28 0.77 3.11
N ALA A 95 -2.28 -0.56 3.29
CA ALA A 95 -3.11 -1.21 4.31
C ALA A 95 -2.72 -0.78 5.73
N LEU A 96 -1.42 -0.67 6.03
CA LEU A 96 -0.92 -0.18 7.31
C LEU A 96 -1.32 1.29 7.56
N LYS A 97 -1.20 2.14 6.54
CA LYS A 97 -1.63 3.55 6.60
C LYS A 97 -3.15 3.69 6.75
N ALA A 98 -3.93 2.82 6.13
CA ALA A 98 -5.39 2.78 6.27
C ALA A 98 -5.82 2.32 7.67
N GLN A 99 -5.11 1.34 8.26
CA GLN A 99 -5.34 0.85 9.62
C GLN A 99 -4.86 1.85 10.70
N SER A 100 -3.88 2.69 10.36
CA SER A 100 -3.32 3.72 11.21
C SER A 100 -3.55 5.10 10.60
N PRO A 101 -4.76 5.68 10.69
CA PRO A 101 -5.05 7.02 10.17
C PRO A 101 -4.33 8.09 11.01
N LYS A 102 -3.01 8.17 10.86
CA LYS A 102 -2.15 9.20 11.45
C LYS A 102 -1.52 10.04 10.35
N GLU A 103 -2.32 10.57 9.43
CA GLU A 103 -1.83 11.59 8.51
C GLU A 103 -2.88 12.69 8.31
N VAL A 104 -3.25 13.37 9.40
CA VAL A 104 -3.30 14.83 9.26
C VAL A 104 -1.84 15.26 9.36
N PRO A 105 -1.25 15.84 8.29
CA PRO A 105 0.12 16.34 8.32
C PRO A 105 0.32 17.16 9.59
N LEU A 106 1.43 16.97 10.31
CA LEU A 106 1.70 17.69 11.55
C LEU A 106 1.55 19.21 11.39
N ASN A 107 1.84 19.72 10.19
CA ASN A 107 1.61 21.11 9.81
C ASN A 107 0.13 21.53 9.78
N LYS A 108 -0.78 20.67 9.28
CA LYS A 108 -2.23 20.91 9.35
C LYS A 108 -2.73 20.85 10.80
N GLN A 109 -2.21 19.91 11.61
CA GLN A 109 -2.53 19.87 13.03
C GLN A 109 -2.06 21.15 13.76
N LEU A 110 -0.85 21.63 13.45
CA LEU A 110 -0.32 22.89 13.98
C LEU A 110 -1.13 24.10 13.52
N GLU A 111 -1.58 24.12 12.27
CA GLU A 111 -2.41 25.21 11.74
C GLU A 111 -3.79 25.24 12.39
N ASP A 112 -4.43 24.07 12.57
CA ASP A 112 -5.71 23.94 13.27
C ASP A 112 -5.59 24.36 14.74
N ILE A 113 -4.53 23.95 15.44
CA ILE A 113 -4.25 24.38 16.81
C ILE A 113 -4.05 25.89 16.88
N ARG A 114 -3.33 26.49 15.92
CA ARG A 114 -3.14 27.95 15.86
C ARG A 114 -4.47 28.68 15.66
N ARG A 115 -5.34 28.18 14.78
CA ARG A 115 -6.68 28.75 14.56
C ARG A 115 -7.55 28.65 15.82
N GLN A 116 -7.58 27.49 16.46
CA GLN A 116 -8.32 27.30 17.72
C GLN A 116 -7.83 28.23 18.84
N MET A 117 -6.51 28.40 18.97
CA MET A 117 -5.91 29.36 19.93
C MET A 117 -6.30 30.81 19.63
N GLN A 118 -6.33 31.22 18.37
CA GLN A 118 -6.77 32.56 17.99
C GLN A 118 -8.25 32.78 18.31
N GLN A 119 -9.09 31.78 17.99
CA GLN A 119 -10.52 31.83 18.28
C GLN A 119 -10.78 31.94 19.78
N LEU A 120 -10.13 31.11 20.60
CA LEU A 120 -10.24 31.17 22.06
C LEU A 120 -9.78 32.49 22.67
N ARG A 121 -8.77 33.15 22.07
CA ARG A 121 -8.33 34.49 22.49
C ARG A 121 -9.39 35.54 22.21
N LEU A 122 -10.02 35.47 21.04
CA LEU A 122 -11.12 36.35 20.65
C LEU A 122 -12.33 36.16 21.56
N GLU A 123 -12.74 34.92 21.78
CA GLU A 123 -13.84 34.58 22.68
C GLU A 123 -13.56 35.04 24.12
N ASN A 124 -12.34 34.85 24.63
CA ASN A 124 -11.94 35.37 25.95
C ASN A 124 -12.00 36.89 26.02
N GLN A 125 -11.56 37.59 24.97
CA GLN A 125 -11.60 39.04 24.94
C GLN A 125 -13.06 39.56 24.94
N GLN A 126 -13.93 38.94 24.14
CA GLN A 126 -15.35 39.26 24.11
C GLN A 126 -16.02 38.99 25.46
N LEU A 127 -15.73 37.84 26.09
CA LEU A 127 -16.23 37.52 27.43
C LEU A 127 -15.77 38.56 28.47
N ARG A 128 -14.53 39.03 28.40
CA ARG A 128 -14.02 40.09 29.29
C ARG A 128 -14.74 41.41 29.08
N GLN A 129 -14.97 41.82 27.84
CA GLN A 129 -15.72 43.04 27.53
C GLN A 129 -17.16 42.97 28.04
N MET A 130 -17.85 41.85 27.80
CA MET A 130 -19.21 41.66 28.33
C MET A 130 -19.26 41.65 29.86
N LEU A 131 -18.22 41.17 30.53
CA LEU A 131 -18.12 41.21 32.00
C LEU A 131 -17.83 42.62 32.52
N GLU A 132 -17.09 43.44 31.77
CA GLU A 132 -16.85 44.85 32.09
C GLU A 132 -18.10 45.70 31.86
N GLU A 133 -18.88 45.43 30.80
CA GLU A 133 -20.15 46.10 30.52
C GLU A 133 -21.28 45.75 31.50
N ARG A 134 -21.15 44.62 32.21
CA ARG A 134 -22.09 44.16 33.24
C ARG A 134 -21.69 44.58 34.66
N LYS A 135 -20.57 45.27 34.83
CA LYS A 135 -20.16 45.89 36.10
C LYS A 135 -20.60 47.35 36.15
#